data_AF-B8CEB7-F1
#
_entry.id   AF-B8CEB7-F1
#
_cell.length_a   1.000
_cell.length_b   1.000
_cell.length_c   1.000
_cell.angle_alpha   90.00
_cell.angle_beta   90.00
_cell.angle_gamma   90.00
#
_symmetry.space_group_name_H-M   'P 1'
#
loop_
_entity.id
_entity.type
_entity.pdbx_description
1 polymer ?
#
loop_
_entity_poly.entity_id
_entity_poly.type
_entity_poly.pdbx_seq_one_letter_code
_entity_poly.pdbx_strand_id
1 'polypeptide(L)'
;NQGNTIIDMKSDGNCLFRSLSDQLYHDSGSKHDVVRDEICNHLSQNKETFECFLLMEDDDEDIMDFEEYVAKMRRDGEWGGNVELYAASRVYRRSIRIYSSIMGVWMIDYEDDEGGALLLSHHDGDHYNSV
;
A
#
# COMPACT_ATOMS: atom_id res chain seq x y z
N ASN A 1 22.83 5.55 11.49
CA ASN A 1 22.57 6.98 11.19
C ASN A 1 22.25 7.17 9.72
N GLN A 2 21.00 6.92 9.33
CA GLN A 2 20.36 7.62 8.22
C GLN A 2 19.14 8.28 8.88
N GLY A 3 19.13 9.62 8.92
CA GLY A 3 18.19 10.42 9.70
C GLY A 3 16.85 10.54 9.00
N ASN A 4 16.15 9.42 8.84
CA ASN A 4 14.80 9.41 8.28
C ASN A 4 13.83 9.81 9.38
N THR A 5 12.89 10.69 9.06
CA THR A 5 11.95 11.27 10.03
C THR A 5 10.55 10.85 9.64
N ILE A 6 9.80 10.32 10.59
CA ILE A 6 8.41 9.93 10.35
C ILE A 6 7.58 11.18 10.07
N ILE A 7 6.81 11.14 8.98
CA ILE A 7 5.79 12.13 8.65
C ILE A 7 4.43 11.48 8.90
N ASP A 8 3.76 11.96 9.96
CA ASP A 8 2.49 11.40 10.42
C ASP A 8 1.36 11.63 9.40
N MET A 9 0.71 10.54 9.00
CA MET A 9 -0.46 10.55 8.15
C MET A 9 -1.73 10.51 9.00
N LYS A 10 -2.82 11.04 8.44
CA LYS A 10 -4.11 10.96 9.12
C LYS A 10 -4.64 9.52 9.13
N SER A 11 -5.04 9.04 10.31
CA SER A 11 -5.69 7.73 10.47
C SER A 11 -7.19 7.82 10.11
N ASP A 12 -7.48 7.99 8.82
CA ASP A 12 -8.84 8.06 8.27
C ASP A 12 -9.11 6.98 7.21
N GLY A 13 -8.38 5.86 7.30
CA GLY A 13 -8.42 4.78 6.32
C GLY A 13 -7.67 5.06 5.02
N ASN A 14 -7.22 6.30 4.80
CA ASN A 14 -6.38 6.65 3.64
C ASN A 14 -4.87 6.63 3.95
N CYS A 15 -4.46 6.28 5.17
CA CYS A 15 -3.08 6.46 5.64
C CYS A 15 -2.04 5.78 4.73
N LEU A 16 -2.30 4.56 4.25
CA LEU A 16 -1.44 3.87 3.28
C LEU A 16 -1.25 4.71 2.01
N PHE A 17 -2.34 5.11 1.36
CA PHE A 17 -2.29 5.87 0.12
C PHE A 17 -1.69 7.28 0.30
N ARG A 18 -1.93 7.92 1.46
CA ARG A 18 -1.30 9.19 1.83
C ARG A 18 0.22 9.04 1.98
N SER A 19 0.65 7.98 2.64
CA SER A 19 2.08 7.71 2.84
C SER A 19 2.81 7.42 1.53
N LEU A 20 2.18 6.67 0.61
CA LEU A 20 2.68 6.44 -0.74
C LEU A 20 2.72 7.75 -1.55
N SER A 21 1.65 8.55 -1.50
CA SER A 21 1.58 9.85 -2.18
C SER A 21 2.70 10.78 -1.72
N ASP A 22 2.97 10.85 -0.42
CA ASP A 22 4.06 11.68 0.11
C ASP A 22 5.45 11.17 -0.32
N GLN A 23 5.68 9.86 -0.33
CA GLN A 23 6.94 9.28 -0.82
C GLN A 23 7.15 9.49 -2.33
N LEU A 24 6.07 9.54 -3.11
CA LEU A 24 6.12 9.73 -4.56
C LEU A 24 6.21 11.20 -4.98
N TYR A 25 5.53 12.09 -4.26
CA TYR A 25 5.28 13.46 -4.70
C TYR A 25 5.70 14.54 -3.69
N HIS A 26 6.13 14.16 -2.49
CA HIS A 26 6.47 15.07 -1.39
C HIS A 26 5.36 16.06 -1.07
N ASP A 27 4.11 15.56 -1.03
CA ASP A 27 2.90 16.36 -1.01
C ASP A 27 2.08 16.20 0.27
N SER A 28 2.65 15.59 1.32
CA SER A 28 1.97 15.30 2.58
C SER A 28 0.67 14.52 2.41
N GLY A 29 0.61 13.65 1.40
CA GLY A 29 -0.51 12.77 1.13
C GLY A 29 -1.70 13.43 0.44
N SER A 30 -1.48 14.55 -0.27
CA SER A 30 -2.56 15.32 -0.91
C SER A 30 -3.22 14.59 -2.09
N LYS A 31 -2.48 13.72 -2.80
CA LYS A 31 -2.94 12.95 -3.96
C LYS A 31 -3.27 11.49 -3.65
N HIS A 32 -3.64 11.20 -2.40
CA HIS A 32 -3.96 9.83 -1.97
C HIS A 32 -5.10 9.19 -2.78
N ASP A 33 -6.04 9.99 -3.27
CA ASP A 33 -7.14 9.57 -4.13
C ASP A 33 -6.65 9.10 -5.51
N VAL A 34 -5.72 9.83 -6.13
CA VAL A 34 -5.07 9.44 -7.39
C VAL A 34 -4.28 8.15 -7.20
N VAL A 35 -3.49 8.06 -6.13
CA VAL A 35 -2.71 6.85 -5.81
C VAL A 35 -3.62 5.64 -5.60
N ARG A 36 -4.73 5.81 -4.87
CA ARG A 36 -5.74 4.75 -4.67
C ARG A 36 -6.33 4.29 -6.01
N ASP A 37 -6.70 5.23 -6.89
CA ASP A 37 -7.31 4.87 -8.17
C ASP A 37 -6.32 4.13 -9.09
N GLU A 38 -5.07 4.57 -9.17
CA GLU A 38 -4.02 3.91 -9.96
C GLU A 38 -3.76 2.47 -9.46
N ILE A 39 -3.68 2.27 -8.14
CA ILE A 39 -3.54 0.95 -7.52
C ILE A 39 -4.76 0.08 -7.84
N CYS A 40 -5.98 0.58 -7.65
CA CYS A 40 -7.20 -0.18 -7.93
C CYS A 40 -7.35 -0.51 -9.41
N ASN A 41 -6.94 0.38 -10.32
CA ASN A 41 -6.89 0.13 -11.76
C ASN A 41 -5.93 -1.02 -12.08
N HIS A 42 -4.77 -1.05 -11.43
CA HIS A 42 -3.81 -2.14 -11.59
C HIS A 42 -4.37 -3.47 -11.05
N LEU A 43 -5.03 -3.47 -9.89
CA LEU A 43 -5.71 -4.65 -9.36
C LEU A 43 -6.73 -5.20 -10.36
N SER A 44 -7.62 -4.34 -10.89
CA SER A 44 -8.63 -4.75 -11.88
C SER A 44 -8.02 -5.31 -13.16
N GLN A 45 -6.90 -4.76 -13.63
CA GLN A 45 -6.23 -5.20 -14.86
C GLN A 45 -5.46 -6.51 -14.71
N ASN A 46 -5.17 -6.94 -13.48
CA ASN A 46 -4.33 -8.09 -13.18
C ASN A 46 -5.04 -9.09 -12.25
N LYS A 47 -6.37 -9.24 -12.40
CA LYS A 47 -7.24 -10.06 -11.55
C LYS A 47 -6.64 -11.42 -11.21
N GLU A 48 -6.25 -12.21 -12.22
CA GLU A 48 -5.75 -13.58 -12.01
C GLU A 48 -4.58 -13.66 -11.01
N THR A 49 -3.71 -12.66 -11.01
CA THR A 49 -2.57 -12.59 -10.08
C THR A 49 -3.05 -12.27 -8.67
N PHE A 50 -3.88 -11.24 -8.52
CA PHE A 50 -4.26 -10.70 -7.21
C PHE A 50 -5.39 -11.48 -6.53
N GLU A 51 -6.27 -12.12 -7.29
CA GLU A 51 -7.30 -13.03 -6.79
C GLU A 51 -6.66 -14.21 -6.06
N CYS A 52 -5.57 -14.77 -6.61
CA CYS A 52 -4.82 -15.82 -5.92
C CYS A 52 -4.21 -15.34 -4.59
N PHE A 53 -3.76 -14.08 -4.50
CA PHE A 53 -3.23 -13.53 -3.26
C PHE A 53 -4.32 -13.39 -2.18
N LEU A 54 -5.49 -12.84 -2.55
CA LEU A 54 -6.61 -12.70 -1.61
C LEU A 54 -7.09 -14.05 -1.07
N LEU A 55 -7.24 -15.04 -1.95
CA LEU A 55 -7.64 -16.40 -1.57
C LEU A 55 -6.64 -17.11 -0.63
N MET A 56 -5.38 -16.64 -0.56
CA MET A 56 -4.39 -17.16 0.38
C MET A 56 -4.39 -16.43 1.72
N GLU A 57 -4.94 -15.21 1.80
CA GLU A 57 -5.04 -14.44 3.05
C GLU A 57 -6.34 -14.73 3.83
N ASP A 58 -7.41 -15.14 3.15
CA ASP A 58 -8.69 -15.47 3.79
C ASP A 58 -8.81 -16.94 4.20
N ASP A 59 -9.16 -17.22 5.46
CA ASP A 59 -9.45 -18.56 5.98
C ASP A 59 -10.87 -19.03 5.53
N ASP A 60 -11.05 -19.38 4.25
CA ASP A 60 -12.19 -20.09 3.60
C ASP A 60 -13.66 -19.64 3.86
N GLU A 61 -13.98 -18.89 4.93
CA GLU A 61 -15.35 -18.62 5.38
C GLU A 61 -15.95 -17.30 4.85
N ASP A 62 -15.14 -16.36 4.36
CA ASP A 62 -15.58 -15.04 3.86
C ASP A 62 -14.90 -14.63 2.54
N ILE A 63 -14.82 -15.54 1.56
CA ILE A 63 -14.27 -15.21 0.23
C ILE A 63 -15.17 -14.18 -0.46
N MET A 64 -14.75 -12.91 -0.40
CA MET A 64 -15.34 -11.82 -1.17
C MET A 64 -15.00 -11.99 -2.65
N ASP A 65 -15.96 -11.72 -3.54
CA ASP A 65 -15.68 -11.67 -4.97
C ASP A 65 -14.60 -10.63 -5.27
N PHE A 66 -13.63 -10.94 -6.15
CA PHE A 66 -12.48 -10.07 -6.40
C PHE A 66 -12.93 -8.68 -6.89
N GLU A 67 -13.94 -8.63 -7.75
CA GLU A 67 -14.52 -7.41 -8.26
C GLU A 67 -15.20 -6.59 -7.14
N GLU A 68 -15.83 -7.25 -6.17
CA GLU A 68 -16.40 -6.60 -4.99
C GLU A 68 -15.29 -6.04 -4.08
N TYR A 69 -14.22 -6.79 -3.88
CA TYR A 69 -13.03 -6.33 -3.15
C TYR A 69 -12.45 -5.06 -3.78
N VAL A 70 -12.20 -5.06 -5.10
CA VAL A 70 -11.66 -3.86 -5.76
C VAL A 70 -12.66 -2.69 -5.71
N ALA A 71 -13.96 -2.96 -5.87
CA ALA A 71 -15.00 -1.93 -5.75
C ALA A 71 -15.07 -1.33 -4.33
N LYS A 72 -14.83 -2.14 -3.29
CA LYS A 72 -14.72 -1.69 -1.90
C LYS A 72 -13.44 -0.88 -1.70
N MET A 73 -12.30 -1.38 -2.18
CA MET A 73 -10.99 -0.74 -2.06
C MET A 73 -10.92 0.65 -2.74
N ARG A 74 -11.73 0.88 -3.78
CA ARG A 74 -11.86 2.21 -4.41
C ARG A 74 -12.55 3.25 -3.52
N ARG A 75 -13.27 2.86 -2.47
CA ARG A 75 -14.01 3.80 -1.63
C ARG A 75 -13.05 4.62 -0.78
N ASP A 76 -13.36 5.91 -0.64
CA ASP A 76 -12.61 6.79 0.25
C ASP A 76 -12.67 6.26 1.70
N GLY A 77 -11.52 6.22 2.35
CA GLY A 77 -11.38 5.71 3.71
C GLY A 77 -11.39 4.19 3.86
N GLU A 78 -11.37 3.41 2.78
CA GLU A 78 -11.13 1.96 2.89
C GLU A 78 -9.64 1.70 3.18
N TRP A 79 -9.37 0.87 4.19
CA TRP A 79 -8.03 0.56 4.64
C TRP A 79 -7.33 -0.38 3.66
N GLY A 80 -6.15 0.01 3.19
CA GLY A 80 -5.31 -0.85 2.34
C GLY A 80 -4.24 -1.58 3.14
N GLY A 81 -3.69 -2.65 2.56
CA GLY A 81 -2.69 -3.50 3.21
C GLY A 81 -1.65 -4.06 2.26
N ASN A 82 -1.29 -5.33 2.47
CA ASN A 82 -0.22 -6.00 1.73
C ASN A 82 -0.51 -6.09 0.22
N VAL A 83 -1.76 -6.38 -0.15
CA VAL A 83 -2.19 -6.46 -1.55
C VAL A 83 -2.01 -5.11 -2.26
N GLU A 84 -2.44 -4.02 -1.64
CA GLU A 84 -2.25 -2.65 -2.17
C GLU A 84 -0.77 -2.27 -2.25
N LEU A 85 0.03 -2.62 -1.23
CA LEU A 85 1.47 -2.37 -1.24
C LEU A 85 2.18 -3.14 -2.37
N TYR A 86 1.78 -4.40 -2.57
CA TYR A 86 2.28 -5.23 -3.66
C TYR A 86 1.89 -4.60 -5.01
N ALA A 87 0.63 -4.18 -5.19
CA ALA A 87 0.19 -3.50 -6.40
C ALA A 87 0.93 -2.16 -6.62
N ALA A 88 1.09 -1.34 -5.58
CA ALA A 88 1.77 -0.05 -5.64
C ALA A 88 3.22 -0.20 -6.11
N SER A 89 3.94 -1.21 -5.62
CA SER A 89 5.31 -1.50 -6.07
C SER A 89 5.40 -1.69 -7.60
N ARG A 90 4.36 -2.27 -8.22
CA ARG A 90 4.32 -2.60 -9.66
C ARG A 90 3.85 -1.41 -10.47
N VAL A 91 2.87 -0.68 -9.97
CA VAL A 91 2.40 0.58 -10.58
C VAL A 91 3.53 1.59 -10.68
N TYR A 92 4.26 1.80 -9.58
CA TYR A 92 5.29 2.83 -9.52
C TYR A 92 6.69 2.32 -9.88
N ARG A 93 6.87 1.00 -10.05
CA ARG A 93 8.16 0.35 -10.35
C ARG A 93 9.22 0.66 -9.29
N ARG A 94 8.83 0.54 -8.03
CA ARG A 94 9.67 0.86 -6.86
C ARG A 94 9.56 -0.26 -5.84
N SER A 95 10.67 -0.57 -5.18
CA SER A 95 10.59 -1.40 -3.97
C SER A 95 9.94 -0.60 -2.86
N ILE A 96 9.34 -1.27 -1.88
CA ILE A 96 8.77 -0.62 -0.70
C ILE A 96 9.40 -1.26 0.53
N ARG A 97 10.00 -0.44 1.39
CA ARG A 97 10.57 -0.87 2.67
C ARG A 97 9.69 -0.36 3.80
N ILE A 98 9.23 -1.29 4.63
CA ILE A 98 8.32 -1.00 5.74
C ILE A 98 9.05 -1.26 7.05
N TYR A 99 8.98 -0.28 7.96
CA TYR A 99 9.54 -0.34 9.31
C TYR A 99 8.40 -0.52 10.32
N SER A 100 8.43 -1.59 11.12
CA SER A 100 7.53 -1.81 12.27
C SER A 100 8.32 -2.10 13.53
N SER A 101 7.85 -1.59 14.66
CA SER A 101 8.37 -1.97 15.98
C SER A 101 8.01 -3.40 16.38
N ILE A 102 6.98 -3.98 15.76
CA ILE A 102 6.47 -5.32 16.09
C ILE A 102 7.03 -6.36 15.13
N MET A 103 6.90 -6.11 13.81
CA MET A 103 7.29 -7.08 12.78
C MET A 103 8.74 -6.90 12.30
N GLY A 104 9.45 -5.87 12.76
CA GLY A 104 10.77 -5.52 12.26
C GLY A 104 10.71 -4.80 10.91
N VAL A 105 11.71 -5.01 10.06
CA VAL A 105 11.78 -4.39 8.73
C VAL A 105 11.54 -5.45 7.67
N TRP A 106 10.62 -5.20 6.75
CA TRP A 106 10.38 -6.04 5.58
C TRP A 106 10.33 -5.21 4.31
N MET A 107 10.41 -5.90 3.19
CA MET A 107 10.50 -5.29 1.88
C MET A 107 9.59 -6.00 0.88
N ILE A 108 8.99 -5.21 0.01
CA ILE A 108 8.41 -5.67 -1.24
C ILE A 108 9.37 -5.25 -2.33
N ASP A 109 10.07 -6.22 -2.90
CA ASP A 109 11.08 -5.98 -3.93
C ASP A 109 10.45 -5.70 -5.29
N TYR A 110 11.05 -4.75 -6.01
CA TYR A 110 10.86 -4.57 -7.44
C TYR A 110 12.22 -4.74 -8.13
N GLU A 111 12.32 -5.72 -9.04
CA GLU A 111 13.60 -6.19 -9.60
C GLU A 111 14.43 -5.08 -10.28
N ASP A 112 13.77 -4.09 -10.88
CA ASP A 112 14.40 -2.98 -11.61
C ASP A 112 14.23 -1.62 -10.89
N ASP A 113 14.33 -1.59 -9.55
CA ASP A 113 14.16 -0.34 -8.79
C ASP A 113 15.37 0.59 -8.93
N GLU A 114 15.31 1.49 -9.91
CA GLU A 114 16.29 2.56 -10.12
C GLU A 114 15.97 3.84 -9.32
N GLY A 115 14.75 3.96 -8.77
CA GLY A 115 14.29 5.14 -8.04
C GLY A 115 14.59 5.12 -6.54
N GLY A 116 14.99 3.96 -6.00
CA GLY A 116 15.22 3.70 -4.59
C GLY A 116 13.92 3.31 -3.85
N ALA A 117 13.99 2.58 -2.74
CA ALA A 117 12.75 2.12 -2.09
C ALA A 117 11.88 3.28 -1.56
N LEU A 118 10.56 3.16 -1.70
CA LEU A 118 9.60 3.97 -0.93
C LEU A 118 9.64 3.51 0.53
N LEU A 119 9.71 4.45 1.46
CA LEU A 119 9.92 4.17 2.87
C LEU A 119 8.63 4.46 3.65
N LEU A 120 8.13 3.43 4.33
CA LEU A 120 6.92 3.51 5.14
C LEU A 120 7.19 3.02 6.55
N SER A 121 6.45 3.50 7.54
CA SER A 121 6.40 2.89 8.86
C SER A 121 4.99 2.41 9.19
N HIS A 122 4.90 1.21 9.76
CA HIS A 122 3.66 0.56 10.15
C HIS A 122 3.55 0.51 11.68
N HIS A 123 2.40 0.95 12.18
CA HIS A 123 2.10 1.15 13.60
C HIS A 123 0.78 0.44 13.96
N ASP A 124 0.49 0.35 15.25
CA ASP A 124 -0.68 -0.34 15.79
C ASP A 124 -1.99 0.05 15.08
N GLY A 125 -2.82 -0.96 14.80
CA GLY A 125 -4.12 -0.79 14.16
C GLY A 125 -4.06 -0.51 12.66
N ASP A 126 -3.09 -1.08 11.94
CA ASP A 126 -2.88 -0.96 10.49
C ASP A 126 -2.65 0.46 9.96
N HIS A 127 -1.95 1.26 10.77
CA HIS A 127 -1.64 2.63 10.43
C HIS A 127 -0.28 2.76 9.73
N TYR A 128 -0.26 3.46 8.60
CA TYR A 128 0.95 3.72 7.82
C TYR A 128 1.32 5.21 7.84
N ASN A 129 2.62 5.48 8.01
CA ASN A 129 3.24 6.80 7.90
C ASN A 129 4.35 6.81 6.85
N SER A 130 4.63 7.99 6.30
CA SER A 130 5.78 8.23 5.41
C SER A 130 7.07 8.37 6.23
N VAL A 131 8.22 8.02 5.66
CA VAL A 131 9.54 7.98 6.33
C VAL A 131 10.63 8.70 5.52
#